data_AF-A0A831WFZ0-F1
#
_entry.id   AF-A0A831WFZ0-F1
#
_cell.length_a   1.000
_cell.length_b   1.000
_cell.length_c   1.000
_cell.angle_alpha   90.00
_cell.angle_beta   90.00
_cell.angle_gamma   90.00
#
_symmetry.space_group_name_H-M   'P 1'
#
loop_
_entity.id
_entity.type
_entity.pdbx_description
1 polymer ?
#
loop_
_entity_poly.entity_id
_entity_poly.type
_entity_poly.pdbx_seq_one_letter_code
_entity_poly.pdbx_strand_id
1 'polypeptide(L)'
;LIAGVLLAGVMYVSSLTGLLFFGLLAVLSLGVAILGRAMFYVMVIPTTMPGAFFWKNKGFVEHARETGLADMPQLGVAYERHHAFKLGELLQTVRETSFREKLDQVKRVFTG
;
A
#
# COMPACT_ATOMS: atom_id res chain seq x y z
N LEU A 1 10.81 -43.26 13.18
CA LEU A 1 10.21 -42.11 13.92
C LEU A 1 9.29 -41.27 13.03
N ILE A 2 9.78 -40.61 11.97
CA ILE A 2 8.97 -39.75 11.09
C ILE A 2 7.75 -40.47 10.49
N ALA A 3 7.94 -41.67 9.93
CA ALA A 3 6.83 -42.45 9.38
C ALA A 3 5.76 -42.82 10.42
N GLY A 4 6.15 -43.05 11.68
CA GLY A 4 5.22 -43.36 12.77
C GLY A 4 4.40 -42.15 13.21
N VAL A 5 5.00 -40.96 13.21
CA VAL A 5 4.29 -39.70 13.49
C VAL A 5 3.28 -39.40 12.38
N LEU A 6 3.64 -39.62 11.11
CA LEU A 6 2.74 -39.45 9.98
C LEU A 6 1.55 -40.42 10.05
N LEU A 7 1.79 -41.69 10.36
CA LEU A 7 0.74 -42.70 10.48
C LEU A 7 -0.22 -42.40 11.63
N ALA A 8 0.30 -41.97 12.79
CA ALA A 8 -0.53 -41.53 13.91
C ALA A 8 -1.37 -40.29 13.56
N GLY A 9 -0.79 -39.34 12.82
CA GLY A 9 -1.50 -38.18 12.29
C GLY A 9 -2.65 -38.57 11.35
N VAL A 10 -2.41 -39.50 10.42
CA VAL A 10 -3.46 -40.00 9.50
C VAL A 10 -4.58 -40.69 10.29
N MET A 11 -4.24 -41.58 11.23
CA MET A 11 -5.23 -42.28 12.05
C MET A 11 -6.06 -41.32 12.91
N TYR A 12 -5.45 -40.25 13.43
CA TYR A 12 -6.16 -39.21 14.18
C TYR A 12 -7.14 -38.43 13.29
N VAL A 13 -6.72 -38.01 12.10
CA VAL A 13 -7.58 -37.31 11.13
C VAL A 13 -8.73 -38.20 10.63
N SER A 14 -8.49 -39.50 10.48
CA SER A 14 -9.52 -40.49 10.08
C SER A 14 -10.57 -40.75 11.15
N SER A 15 -10.36 -40.31 12.40
CA SER A 15 -11.37 -40.39 13.46
C SER A 15 -12.41 -39.27 13.31
N LEU A 16 -13.66 -39.53 13.72
CA LEU A 16 -14.72 -38.52 13.70
C LEU A 16 -14.36 -37.28 14.53
N THR A 17 -13.73 -37.49 15.68
CA THR A 17 -13.24 -36.42 16.56
C THR A 17 -12.16 -35.59 15.86
N GLY A 18 -11.20 -36.23 15.20
CA GLY A 18 -10.16 -35.54 14.43
C GLY A 18 -10.75 -34.72 13.28
N LEU A 19 -11.71 -35.28 12.54
CA LEU A 19 -12.39 -34.57 11.46
C LEU A 19 -13.10 -33.30 11.96
N LEU A 20 -13.78 -33.37 13.12
CA LEU A 20 -14.46 -32.21 13.72
C LEU A 20 -13.47 -31.12 14.15
N PHE A 21 -12.37 -31.49 14.80
CA PHE A 21 -11.33 -30.52 15.19
C PHE A 21 -10.65 -29.90 13.97
N PHE A 22 -10.34 -30.69 12.94
CA PHE A 22 -9.78 -30.16 11.69
C PHE A 22 -10.77 -29.25 10.96
N GLY A 23 -12.06 -29.60 10.93
CA GLY A 23 -13.11 -28.76 10.37
C GLY A 23 -13.23 -27.43 11.11
N LEU A 24 -13.25 -27.46 12.45
CA LEU A 24 -13.24 -26.26 13.28
C LEU A 24 -12.01 -25.39 13.01
N LEU A 25 -10.82 -26.00 12.99
CA LEU A 25 -9.58 -25.29 12.68
C LEU A 25 -9.60 -24.67 11.28
N ALA A 26 -10.14 -25.36 10.29
CA ALA A 26 -10.28 -24.83 8.93
C ALA A 26 -11.21 -23.61 8.91
N VAL A 27 -12.37 -23.68 9.57
CA VAL A 27 -13.32 -22.56 9.68
C VAL A 27 -12.68 -21.36 10.40
N LEU A 28 -11.99 -21.59 11.51
CA LEU A 28 -11.28 -20.54 12.23
C LEU A 28 -10.17 -19.92 11.38
N SER A 29 -9.41 -20.72 10.64
CA SER A 29 -8.34 -20.25 9.76
C SER A 29 -8.89 -19.37 8.63
N LEU A 30 -10.03 -19.75 8.05
CA LEU A 30 -10.75 -18.92 7.08
C LEU A 30 -11.22 -17.61 7.72
N GLY A 31 -11.75 -17.67 8.94
CA GLY A 31 -12.14 -16.49 9.71
C GLY A 31 -10.97 -15.51 9.91
N VAL A 32 -9.81 -16.01 10.34
CA VAL A 32 -8.60 -15.20 10.51
C VAL A 32 -8.14 -14.61 9.17
N ALA A 33 -8.17 -15.38 8.08
CA ALA A 33 -7.79 -14.88 6.75
C ALA A 33 -8.71 -13.75 6.25
N ILE A 34 -10.02 -13.88 6.48
CA ILE A 34 -11.01 -12.86 6.11
C ILE A 34 -10.81 -11.60 6.97
N LEU A 35 -10.68 -11.76 8.29
CA LEU A 35 -10.45 -10.64 9.20
C LEU A 35 -9.13 -9.93 8.90
N GLY A 36 -8.06 -10.67 8.58
CA GLY A 36 -6.78 -10.10 8.16
C GLY A 36 -6.90 -9.24 6.91
N ARG A 37 -7.65 -9.70 5.89
CA ARG A 37 -7.94 -8.89 4.70
C ARG A 37 -8.77 -7.66 5.04
N ALA A 38 -9.83 -7.81 5.85
CA ALA A 38 -10.68 -6.68 6.25
C ALA A 38 -9.87 -5.62 7.01
N MET A 39 -9.04 -6.02 7.97
CA MET A 39 -8.15 -5.13 8.72
C MET A 39 -7.11 -4.46 7.81
N PHE A 40 -6.58 -5.17 6.82
CA PHE A 40 -5.70 -4.57 5.82
C PHE A 40 -6.39 -3.43 5.05
N TYR A 41 -7.62 -3.65 4.57
CA TYR A 41 -8.38 -2.61 3.86
C TYR A 41 -8.72 -1.41 4.75
N VAL A 42 -9.12 -1.66 6.01
CA VAL A 42 -9.58 -0.61 6.93
C VAL A 42 -8.42 0.18 7.54
N MET A 43 -7.30 -0.48 7.87
CA MET A 43 -6.20 0.14 8.63
C MET A 43 -4.98 0.45 7.76
N VAL A 44 -4.59 -0.47 6.87
CA VAL A 44 -3.32 -0.34 6.12
C VAL A 44 -3.49 0.53 4.88
N ILE A 45 -4.56 0.35 4.11
CA ILE A 45 -4.76 1.14 2.89
C ILE A 45 -4.84 2.65 3.16
N PRO A 46 -5.64 3.16 4.12
CA PRO A 46 -5.68 4.60 4.36
C PRO A 46 -4.38 5.16 4.95
N THR A 47 -3.57 4.33 5.62
CA THR A 47 -2.30 4.77 6.23
C THR A 47 -1.10 4.69 5.27
N THR A 48 -1.14 3.78 4.30
CA THR A 48 -0.05 3.60 3.31
C THR A 48 -0.32 4.29 1.98
N MET A 49 -1.58 4.58 1.67
CA MET A 49 -2.00 5.28 0.45
C MET A 49 -3.27 6.10 0.68
N PRO A 50 -3.21 7.16 1.52
CA PRO A 50 -4.37 7.99 1.84
C PRO A 50 -5.02 8.56 0.57
N GLY A 51 -4.22 8.95 -0.42
CA GLY A 51 -4.69 9.54 -1.68
C GLY A 51 -5.75 8.68 -2.38
N ALA A 52 -5.48 7.38 -2.60
CA ALA A 52 -6.41 6.49 -3.31
C ALA A 52 -7.75 6.29 -2.56
N PHE A 53 -7.74 6.38 -1.23
CA PHE A 53 -8.94 6.34 -0.41
C PHE A 53 -9.76 7.63 -0.54
N PHE A 54 -9.10 8.79 -0.49
CA PHE A 54 -9.76 10.09 -0.54
C PHE A 54 -10.26 10.48 -1.94
N TRP A 55 -9.64 9.99 -3.02
CA TRP A 55 -10.08 10.31 -4.40
C TRP A 55 -11.48 9.80 -4.74
N LYS A 56 -11.99 8.79 -4.03
CA LYS A 56 -13.36 8.29 -4.23
C LYS A 56 -14.42 9.13 -3.51
N ASN A 57 -14.05 9.97 -2.55
CA ASN A 57 -14.99 10.80 -1.81
C ASN A 57 -14.91 12.26 -2.29
N LYS A 58 -15.80 12.64 -3.21
CA LYS A 58 -15.83 13.99 -3.80
C LYS A 58 -15.99 15.09 -2.76
N GLY A 59 -16.79 14.89 -1.71
CA GLY A 59 -16.98 15.88 -0.65
C GLY A 59 -15.73 16.12 0.18
N PHE A 60 -14.94 15.07 0.44
CA PHE A 60 -13.64 15.23 1.11
C PHE A 60 -12.64 15.98 0.23
N VAL A 61 -12.60 15.67 -1.06
CA VAL A 61 -11.69 16.35 -2.00
C VAL A 61 -12.03 17.84 -2.11
N GLU A 62 -13.31 18.19 -2.17
CA GLU A 62 -13.78 19.58 -2.23
C GLU A 62 -13.45 20.33 -0.94
N HIS A 63 -13.73 19.74 0.23
CA HIS A 63 -13.37 20.33 1.51
C HIS A 63 -11.85 20.49 1.70
N ALA A 64 -11.06 19.50 1.27
CA ALA A 64 -9.60 19.56 1.31
C ALA A 64 -9.04 20.67 0.40
N ARG A 65 -9.73 20.99 -0.69
CA ARG A 65 -9.37 22.12 -1.57
C ARG A 65 -9.73 23.46 -0.92
N GLU A 66 -10.93 23.59 -0.38
CA GLU A 66 -11.39 24.82 0.29
C GLU A 66 -10.53 25.19 1.49
N THR A 67 -10.03 24.19 2.22
CA THR A 67 -9.20 24.37 3.42
C THR A 67 -7.71 24.48 3.14
N GLY A 68 -7.28 24.35 1.88
CA GLY A 68 -5.86 24.39 1.49
C GLY A 68 -5.06 23.13 1.85
N LEU A 69 -5.72 22.07 2.36
CA LEU A 69 -5.09 20.75 2.59
C LEU A 69 -4.63 20.12 1.27
N ALA A 70 -5.26 20.49 0.15
CA ALA A 70 -4.79 20.10 -1.15
C ALA A 70 -3.34 20.52 -1.37
N ASP A 71 -2.90 21.73 -1.01
CA ASP A 71 -1.55 22.24 -1.31
C ASP A 71 -0.40 21.55 -0.55
N MET A 72 -0.73 20.67 0.42
CA MET A 72 0.26 19.91 1.18
C MET A 72 0.53 18.55 0.50
N PRO A 73 1.71 18.35 -0.13
CA PRO A 73 1.99 17.13 -0.90
C PRO A 73 1.95 15.86 -0.05
N GLN A 74 2.18 15.96 1.27
CA GLN A 74 2.13 14.84 2.20
C GLN A 74 0.73 14.23 2.35
N LEU A 75 -0.33 14.98 2.03
CA LEU A 75 -1.71 14.56 2.20
C LEU A 75 -2.29 13.82 0.98
N GLY A 76 -1.60 13.84 -0.17
CA GLY A 76 -1.94 13.03 -1.34
C GLY A 76 -3.31 13.31 -1.98
N VAL A 77 -3.87 14.50 -1.74
CA VAL A 77 -5.18 14.90 -2.29
C VAL A 77 -5.05 15.13 -3.80
N ALA A 78 -5.98 14.57 -4.59
CA ALA A 78 -5.99 14.78 -6.03
C ALA A 78 -6.34 16.24 -6.37
N TYR A 79 -5.40 16.93 -6.98
CA TYR A 79 -5.62 18.24 -7.56
C TYR A 79 -6.40 18.13 -8.86
N GLU A 80 -7.19 19.16 -9.15
CA GLU A 80 -7.92 19.29 -10.41
C GLU A 80 -7.02 19.77 -11.56
N ARG A 81 -5.88 20.38 -11.24
CA ARG A 81 -4.90 20.90 -12.21
C ARG A 81 -3.52 20.33 -11.92
N HIS A 82 -2.75 20.06 -12.97
CA HIS A 82 -1.33 19.78 -12.87
C HIS A 82 -0.64 20.86 -12.04
N HIS A 83 0.19 20.45 -11.08
CA HIS A 83 1.02 21.36 -10.31
C HIS A 83 1.75 22.30 -11.28
N ALA A 84 1.69 23.61 -11.04
CA ALA A 84 2.47 24.55 -11.82
C ALA A 84 3.94 24.15 -11.68
N PHE A 85 4.56 23.78 -12.80
CA PHE A 85 5.95 23.35 -12.83
C PHE A 85 6.81 24.45 -12.22
N LYS A 86 7.54 24.13 -11.15
CA LYS A 86 8.27 25.11 -10.33
C LYS A 86 9.55 25.57 -11.03
N LEU A 87 9.39 26.38 -12.07
CA LEU A 87 10.48 26.91 -12.89
C LEU A 87 11.55 27.64 -12.07
N GLY A 88 11.17 28.32 -10.99
CA GLY A 88 12.10 29.01 -10.10
C GLY A 88 13.06 28.06 -9.38
N GLU A 89 12.54 26.99 -8.77
CA GLU A 89 13.35 25.97 -8.09
C GLU A 89 14.27 25.24 -9.08
N LEU A 90 13.79 25.00 -10.31
CA LEU A 90 14.59 24.39 -11.36
C LEU A 90 15.72 25.29 -11.84
N LEU A 91 15.44 26.58 -12.03
CA LEU A 91 16.46 27.57 -12.38
C LEU A 91 17.52 27.69 -11.28
N GLN A 92 17.10 27.65 -10.01
CA GLN A 92 18.02 27.63 -8.88
C GLN A 92 18.88 26.37 -8.88
N THR A 93 18.27 25.19 -9.06
CA THR A 93 18.98 23.91 -9.15
C THR A 93 19.99 23.90 -10.30
N VAL A 94 19.61 24.42 -11.47
CA VAL A 94 20.51 24.57 -12.63
C VAL A 94 21.63 25.57 -12.33
N ARG A 95 21.41 26.59 -11.50
CA ARG A 95 22.45 27.56 -11.13
C ARG A 95 23.45 26.98 -10.13
N GLU A 96 22.97 26.20 -9.17
CA GLU A 96 23.77 25.65 -8.07
C GLU A 96 24.54 24.38 -8.45
N THR A 97 24.05 23.61 -9.42
CA THR A 97 24.71 22.37 -9.87
C THR A 97 25.91 22.62 -10.81
N SER A 98 26.94 21.78 -10.66
CA SER A 98 28.14 21.83 -11.48
C SER A 98 27.89 21.32 -12.90
N PHE A 99 28.75 21.72 -13.86
CA PHE A 99 28.59 21.35 -15.27
C PHE A 99 28.67 19.83 -15.52
N ARG A 100 29.44 19.11 -14.69
CA ARG A 100 29.54 17.64 -14.74
C ARG A 100 28.23 16.97 -14.29
N GLU A 101 27.64 17.46 -13.20
CA GLU A 101 26.36 16.92 -12.70
C GLU A 101 25.22 17.15 -13.68
N LYS A 102 25.20 18.30 -14.37
CA LYS A 102 24.22 18.57 -15.44
C LYS A 102 24.30 17.54 -16.55
N LEU A 103 25.51 17.24 -17.04
CA LEU A 103 25.72 16.24 -18.09
C LEU A 103 25.32 14.83 -17.62
N ASP A 104 25.62 14.46 -16.37
CA ASP A 104 25.23 13.17 -15.82
C ASP A 104 23.71 13.04 -15.64
N GLN A 105 23.03 14.11 -15.19
CA GLN A 105 21.57 14.13 -15.09
C GLN A 105 20.91 13.98 -16.47
N VAL A 106 21.39 14.73 -17.47
CA VAL A 106 20.89 14.63 -18.85
C VAL A 106 21.14 13.23 -19.40
N LYS A 107 22.34 12.67 -19.19
CA LYS A 107 22.67 11.32 -19.65
C LYS A 107 21.71 10.29 -19.05
N ARG A 108 21.45 10.33 -17.73
CA ARG A 108 20.50 9.43 -17.06
C ARG A 108 19.09 9.51 -17.64
N VAL A 109 18.59 10.71 -17.94
CA VAL A 109 17.27 10.89 -18.57
C VAL A 109 17.18 10.18 -19.93
N PHE A 110 18.27 10.17 -20.70
CA PHE A 110 18.32 9.51 -22.01
C PHE A 110 18.67 8.02 -21.95
N THR A 111 19.36 7.55 -20.91
CA THR A 111 19.73 6.12 -20.78
C THR A 111 18.78 5.28 -19.95
N GLY A 112 17.88 5.88 -19.16
CA GLY A 112 16.96 5.16 -18.27
C GLY A 112 17.65 4.65 -17.01
#